data_AF-A0A2S7W8P9-F1
#
_entry.id   AF-A0A2S7W8P9-F1
#
_cell.length_a   1.000
_cell.length_b   1.000
_cell.length_c   1.000
_cell.angle_alpha   90.00
_cell.angle_beta   90.00
_cell.angle_gamma   90.00
#
_symmetry.space_group_name_H-M   'P 1'
#
loop_
_entity.id
_entity.type
_entity.pdbx_description
1 polymer ?
#
loop_
_entity_poly.entity_id
_entity_poly.type
_entity_poly.pdbx_seq_one_letter_code
_entity_poly.pdbx_strand_id
1 'polypeptide(L)'
;MKKGLILLGFLIAFFSCSVKKAPVFLKVDDIKIVTIASDTIRLGAKAYFNNPNNVGGKIFTDDIKVIINGEEVAQVSSDIFKIPSNTDFAIPLKVSIPTKRVFDTNKNGILGSLLNSLLNKSVKVQLKGTLNYSFLGFKKEFIIDKTEDINIKL
;
A
#
# COMPACT_ATOMS: atom_id res chain seq x y z
N MET A 1 -15.69 -42.78 25.82
CA MET A 1 -14.39 -42.09 26.02
C MET A 1 -13.56 -41.95 24.74
N LYS A 2 -13.39 -43.00 23.91
CA LYS A 2 -12.61 -42.93 22.65
C LYS A 2 -13.12 -41.92 21.61
N LYS A 3 -14.46 -41.78 21.44
CA LYS A 3 -15.06 -40.83 20.48
C LYS A 3 -14.84 -39.35 20.85
N GLY A 4 -14.83 -39.01 22.14
CA GLY A 4 -14.54 -37.65 22.62
C GLY A 4 -13.08 -37.25 22.46
N LEU A 5 -12.16 -38.22 22.60
CA LEU A 5 -10.73 -38.00 22.39
C LEU A 5 -10.39 -37.77 20.90
N ILE A 6 -11.08 -38.47 20.00
CA ILE A 6 -10.96 -38.28 18.54
C ILE A 6 -11.52 -36.90 18.14
N LEU A 7 -12.67 -36.51 18.69
CA LEU A 7 -13.27 -35.19 18.44
C LEU A 7 -12.39 -34.04 18.96
N LEU A 8 -11.78 -34.20 20.13
CA LEU A 8 -10.85 -33.25 20.71
C LEU A 8 -9.55 -33.15 19.89
N GLY A 9 -9.00 -34.28 19.44
CA GLY A 9 -7.85 -34.31 18.54
C GLY A 9 -8.13 -33.64 17.19
N PHE A 10 -9.33 -33.83 16.65
CA PHE A 10 -9.79 -33.14 15.44
C PHE A 10 -9.90 -31.63 15.67
N LEU A 11 -10.46 -31.19 16.79
CA LEU A 11 -10.60 -29.77 17.14
C LEU A 11 -9.25 -29.04 17.19
N ILE A 12 -8.23 -29.64 17.82
CA ILE A 12 -6.89 -29.03 17.98
C ILE A 12 -6.19 -28.85 16.62
N ALA A 13 -6.45 -29.72 15.64
CA ALA A 13 -5.86 -29.61 14.31
C ALA A 13 -6.34 -28.34 13.55
N PHE A 14 -7.60 -27.90 13.74
CA PHE A 14 -8.15 -26.73 13.06
C PHE A 14 -7.67 -25.39 13.62
N PHE A 15 -7.19 -25.33 14.86
CA PHE A 15 -6.72 -24.08 15.48
C PHE A 15 -5.27 -23.70 15.13
N SER A 16 -4.53 -24.56 14.40
CA SER A 16 -3.12 -24.30 14.08
C SER A 16 -2.90 -23.33 12.89
N CYS A 17 -3.94 -23.07 12.08
CA CYS A 17 -3.87 -22.09 10.99
C CYS A 17 -4.03 -20.66 11.52
N SER A 18 -2.91 -20.01 11.83
CA SER A 18 -2.85 -18.61 12.24
C SER A 18 -2.11 -17.77 11.19
N VAL A 19 -2.62 -16.57 10.90
CA VAL A 19 -1.93 -15.55 10.09
C VAL A 19 -0.77 -15.02 10.94
N LYS A 20 0.44 -15.54 10.73
CA LYS A 20 1.60 -15.17 11.57
C LYS A 20 2.46 -14.07 10.96
N LYS A 21 2.40 -13.85 9.64
CA LYS A 21 3.35 -12.99 8.91
C LYS A 21 2.60 -11.93 8.08
N ALA A 22 3.14 -10.71 7.99
CA ALA A 22 2.63 -9.70 7.06
C ALA A 22 2.97 -10.11 5.61
N PRO A 23 2.18 -9.68 4.60
CA PRO A 23 2.58 -9.80 3.20
C PRO A 23 3.93 -9.12 2.95
N VAL A 24 4.78 -9.75 2.15
CA VAL A 24 6.11 -9.24 1.79
C VAL A 24 5.98 -8.38 0.54
N PHE A 25 6.41 -7.12 0.60
CA PHE A 25 6.43 -6.23 -0.56
C PHE A 25 7.45 -6.69 -1.59
N LEU A 26 7.04 -6.74 -2.86
CA LEU A 26 7.91 -7.11 -3.98
C LEU A 26 8.27 -5.87 -4.81
N LYS A 27 7.27 -5.17 -5.35
CA LYS A 27 7.46 -3.98 -6.19
C LYS A 27 6.15 -3.20 -6.42
N VAL A 28 6.26 -2.01 -6.99
CA VAL A 28 5.16 -1.31 -7.66
C VAL A 28 5.46 -1.25 -9.15
N ASP A 29 4.47 -1.54 -9.99
CA ASP A 29 4.61 -1.57 -11.45
C ASP A 29 3.25 -1.24 -12.13
N ASP A 30 3.17 -1.36 -13.45
CA ASP A 30 1.95 -1.14 -14.26
C ASP A 30 1.32 0.24 -14.06
N ILE A 31 2.17 1.27 -13.95
CA ILE A 31 1.72 2.65 -13.79
C ILE A 31 1.09 3.12 -15.10
N LYS A 32 -0.15 3.61 -15.02
CA LYS A 32 -0.90 4.15 -16.16
C LYS A 32 -1.70 5.38 -15.79
N ILE A 33 -1.86 6.29 -16.73
CA ILE A 33 -2.80 7.40 -16.60
C ILE A 33 -4.22 6.86 -16.80
N VAL A 34 -5.10 7.08 -15.83
CA VAL A 34 -6.52 6.71 -15.91
C VAL A 34 -7.32 7.90 -16.43
N THR A 35 -7.10 9.08 -15.87
CA THR A 35 -7.81 10.31 -16.28
C THR A 35 -6.99 11.53 -15.93
N ILE A 36 -7.05 12.57 -16.77
CA ILE A 36 -6.57 13.91 -16.46
C ILE A 36 -7.79 14.83 -16.47
N ALA A 37 -8.11 15.40 -15.31
CA ALA A 37 -9.12 16.43 -15.15
C ALA A 37 -8.44 17.76 -14.79
N SER A 38 -9.19 18.87 -14.85
CA SER A 38 -8.66 20.20 -14.53
C SER A 38 -8.17 20.31 -13.08
N ASP A 39 -8.77 19.55 -12.15
CA ASP A 39 -8.50 19.58 -10.71
C ASP A 39 -7.64 18.40 -10.22
N THR A 40 -7.67 17.26 -10.91
CA THR A 40 -7.04 16.01 -10.46
C THR A 40 -6.50 15.18 -11.61
N ILE A 41 -5.26 14.70 -11.47
CA ILE A 41 -4.69 13.63 -12.29
C ILE A 41 -4.90 12.30 -11.56
N ARG A 42 -5.52 11.34 -12.22
CA ARG A 42 -5.76 9.99 -11.69
C ARG A 42 -4.86 8.98 -12.38
N LEU A 43 -4.04 8.28 -11.60
CA LEU A 43 -3.20 7.19 -12.07
C LEU A 43 -3.69 5.86 -11.49
N GLY A 44 -3.46 4.80 -12.26
CA GLY A 44 -3.57 3.42 -11.78
C GLY A 44 -2.18 2.82 -11.69
N ALA A 45 -1.93 2.02 -10.67
CA ALA A 45 -0.71 1.23 -10.54
C ALA A 45 -1.05 -0.15 -9.95
N LYS A 46 -0.09 -1.08 -9.94
CA LYS A 46 -0.20 -2.33 -9.19
C LYS A 46 0.93 -2.44 -8.19
N ALA A 47 0.59 -2.73 -6.94
CA ALA A 47 1.56 -3.12 -5.93
C ALA A 47 1.58 -4.64 -5.77
N TYR A 48 2.75 -5.23 -5.96
CA TYR A 48 3.00 -6.65 -5.94
C TYR A 48 3.52 -7.09 -4.58
N PHE A 49 2.94 -8.16 -4.05
CA PHE A 49 3.28 -8.73 -2.76
C PHE A 49 3.32 -10.25 -2.83
N ASN A 50 4.07 -10.88 -1.93
CA ASN A 50 3.96 -12.29 -1.61
C ASN A 50 3.18 -12.46 -0.30
N ASN A 51 2.16 -13.32 -0.27
CA ASN A 51 1.54 -13.72 0.99
C ASN A 51 2.20 -15.01 1.50
N PRO A 52 3.09 -14.97 2.51
CA PRO A 52 3.77 -16.16 3.02
C PRO A 52 2.88 -17.04 3.92
N ASN A 53 1.60 -16.66 4.12
CA ASN A 53 0.69 -17.41 4.97
C ASN A 53 -0.13 -18.41 4.14
N ASN A 54 -0.41 -19.58 4.71
CA ASN A 54 -1.29 -20.60 4.14
C ASN A 54 -2.78 -20.21 4.13
N VAL A 55 -3.09 -18.98 4.56
CA VAL A 55 -4.43 -18.42 4.61
C VAL A 55 -4.48 -17.11 3.84
N GLY A 56 -5.58 -16.92 3.11
CA GLY A 56 -5.85 -15.69 2.34
C GLY A 56 -6.38 -14.56 3.22
N GLY A 57 -7.08 -13.61 2.62
CA GLY A 57 -7.73 -12.54 3.36
C GLY A 57 -8.31 -11.47 2.44
N LYS A 58 -8.59 -10.31 3.02
CA LYS A 58 -8.96 -9.09 2.33
C LYS A 58 -8.05 -7.97 2.77
N ILE A 59 -7.62 -7.14 1.84
CA ILE A 59 -6.82 -5.95 2.09
C ILE A 59 -7.41 -4.75 1.36
N PHE A 60 -7.39 -3.60 2.00
CA PHE A 60 -7.77 -2.33 1.40
C PHE A 60 -7.09 -1.18 2.14
N THR A 61 -7.05 -0.03 1.49
CA THR A 61 -6.65 1.23 2.11
C THR A 61 -7.43 2.36 1.47
N ASP A 62 -7.91 3.28 2.29
CA ASP A 62 -8.75 4.38 1.80
C ASP A 62 -7.92 5.65 1.57
N ASP A 63 -6.81 5.84 2.27
CA ASP A 63 -5.98 7.04 2.17
C ASP A 63 -4.54 6.80 2.70
N ILE A 64 -3.63 6.42 1.79
CA ILE A 64 -2.18 6.55 2.01
C ILE A 64 -1.73 7.83 1.33
N LYS A 65 -1.27 8.78 2.14
CA LYS A 65 -0.68 10.03 1.69
C LYS A 65 0.75 9.78 1.24
N VAL A 66 1.05 10.29 0.05
CA VAL A 66 2.41 10.43 -0.45
C VAL A 66 2.86 11.84 -0.15
N ILE A 67 3.93 11.96 0.61
CA ILE A 67 4.48 13.23 1.06
C ILE A 67 5.90 13.33 0.50
N ILE A 68 6.21 14.41 -0.22
CA ILE A 68 7.53 14.66 -0.79
C ILE A 68 8.09 15.92 -0.16
N ASN A 69 9.28 15.83 0.44
CA ASN A 69 9.96 16.94 1.12
C ASN A 69 9.05 17.65 2.16
N GLY A 70 8.13 16.91 2.80
CA GLY A 70 7.19 17.43 3.79
C GLY A 70 5.85 17.93 3.24
N GLU A 71 5.66 17.94 1.92
CA GLU A 71 4.38 18.35 1.30
C GLU A 71 3.58 17.14 0.78
N GLU A 72 2.29 17.07 1.08
CA GLU A 72 1.39 16.04 0.53
C GLU A 72 1.19 16.25 -0.98
N VAL A 73 1.61 15.26 -1.78
CA VAL A 73 1.59 15.33 -3.25
C VAL A 73 0.49 14.48 -3.88
N ALA A 74 0.12 13.38 -3.23
CA ALA A 74 -0.84 12.44 -3.76
C ALA A 74 -1.51 11.63 -2.66
N GLN A 75 -2.67 11.09 -2.97
CA GLN A 75 -3.39 10.13 -2.15
C GLN A 75 -3.51 8.80 -2.90
N VAL A 76 -3.24 7.71 -2.21
CA VAL A 76 -3.28 6.35 -2.73
C VAL A 76 -4.36 5.58 -2.00
N SER A 77 -5.25 4.96 -2.76
CA SER A 77 -6.31 4.09 -2.24
C SER A 77 -6.35 2.76 -3.00
N SER A 78 -6.99 1.76 -2.42
CA SER A 78 -7.30 0.50 -3.08
C SER A 78 -8.68 0.01 -2.65
N ASP A 79 -9.41 -0.55 -3.61
CA ASP A 79 -10.66 -1.26 -3.28
C ASP A 79 -10.34 -2.54 -2.50
N ILE A 80 -11.36 -3.10 -1.85
CA ILE A 80 -11.27 -4.39 -1.16
C ILE A 80 -10.76 -5.47 -2.12
N PHE A 81 -9.53 -5.90 -1.89
CA PHE A 81 -8.85 -6.91 -2.69
C PHE A 81 -8.73 -8.23 -1.92
N LYS A 82 -9.12 -9.34 -2.54
CA LYS A 82 -8.98 -10.68 -1.95
C LYS A 82 -7.55 -11.17 -2.12
N ILE A 83 -6.86 -11.42 -1.00
CA ILE A 83 -5.50 -11.95 -1.00
C ILE A 83 -5.55 -13.47 -1.08
N PRO A 84 -4.87 -14.10 -2.05
CA PRO A 84 -4.71 -15.55 -2.10
C PRO A 84 -3.69 -16.04 -1.07
N SER A 85 -3.78 -17.31 -0.66
CA SER A 85 -2.83 -17.94 0.27
C SER A 85 -1.54 -18.38 -0.43
N ASN A 86 -0.40 -18.23 0.23
CA ASN A 86 0.91 -18.78 -0.16
C ASN A 86 1.30 -18.50 -1.62
N THR A 87 1.04 -17.28 -2.11
CA THR A 87 1.33 -16.91 -3.50
C THR A 87 1.49 -15.41 -3.66
N ASP A 88 2.02 -15.03 -4.82
CA ASP A 88 2.17 -13.65 -5.22
C ASP A 88 0.83 -13.09 -5.69
N PHE A 89 0.59 -11.83 -5.38
CA PHE A 89 -0.62 -11.12 -5.78
C PHE A 89 -0.34 -9.65 -6.03
N ALA A 90 -1.21 -9.03 -6.82
CA ALA A 90 -1.10 -7.63 -7.19
C ALA A 90 -2.36 -6.87 -6.74
N ILE A 91 -2.19 -5.86 -5.90
CA ILE A 91 -3.27 -4.97 -5.48
C ILE A 91 -3.35 -3.81 -6.48
N PRO A 92 -4.49 -3.57 -7.13
CA PRO A 92 -4.68 -2.38 -7.94
C PRO A 92 -4.77 -1.14 -7.04
N LEU A 93 -3.89 -0.18 -7.28
CA LEU A 93 -3.83 1.10 -6.58
C LEU A 93 -4.43 2.21 -7.45
N LYS A 94 -5.20 3.07 -6.81
CA LYS A 94 -5.74 4.32 -7.36
C LYS A 94 -4.97 5.48 -6.75
N VAL A 95 -4.29 6.26 -7.59
CA VAL A 95 -3.51 7.42 -7.15
C VAL A 95 -4.21 8.68 -7.63
N SER A 96 -4.46 9.62 -6.71
CA SER A 96 -5.04 10.93 -7.01
C SER A 96 -4.03 12.02 -6.71
N ILE A 97 -3.71 12.82 -7.73
CA ILE A 97 -2.74 13.92 -7.65
C ILE A 97 -3.50 15.22 -7.94
N PRO A 98 -3.70 16.10 -6.94
CA PRO A 98 -4.35 17.39 -7.16
C PRO A 98 -3.52 18.29 -8.08
N THR A 99 -4.10 18.74 -9.20
CA THR A 99 -3.38 19.58 -10.19
C THR A 99 -2.95 20.92 -9.60
N LYS A 100 -3.77 21.49 -8.70
CA LYS A 100 -3.44 22.74 -7.99
C LYS A 100 -2.11 22.65 -7.23
N ARG A 101 -1.77 21.47 -6.70
CA ARG A 101 -0.50 21.25 -5.99
C ARG A 101 0.67 21.07 -6.95
N VAL A 102 0.43 20.44 -8.10
CA VAL A 102 1.44 20.24 -9.14
C VAL A 102 1.82 21.56 -9.81
N PHE A 103 0.82 22.35 -10.19
CA PHE A 103 0.99 23.60 -10.95
C PHE A 103 0.91 24.85 -10.07
N ASP A 104 1.10 24.71 -8.75
CA ASP A 104 1.23 25.88 -7.89
C ASP A 104 2.45 26.70 -8.34
N THR A 105 2.22 27.94 -8.77
CA THR A 105 3.23 28.84 -9.33
C THR A 105 4.15 29.43 -8.26
N ASN A 106 3.89 29.17 -6.99
CA ASN A 106 4.81 29.54 -5.91
C ASN A 106 6.10 28.72 -6.02
N LYS A 107 7.24 29.31 -5.64
CA LYS A 107 8.57 28.64 -5.63
C LYS A 107 8.63 27.35 -4.81
N ASN A 108 7.59 27.05 -4.04
CA ASN A 108 7.44 25.90 -3.17
C ASN A 108 6.44 24.85 -3.68
N GLY A 109 5.92 24.97 -4.91
CA GLY A 109 5.04 23.95 -5.50
C GLY A 109 5.79 22.63 -5.77
N ILE A 110 5.04 21.54 -6.01
CA ILE A 110 5.60 20.19 -6.15
C ILE A 110 6.66 20.13 -7.25
N LEU A 111 6.42 20.74 -8.41
CA LEU A 111 7.38 20.74 -9.52
C LEU A 111 8.69 21.45 -9.14
N GLY A 112 8.60 22.61 -8.46
CA GLY A 112 9.78 23.32 -7.97
C GLY A 112 10.56 22.51 -6.93
N SER A 113 9.86 21.86 -6.02
CA SER A 113 10.44 20.96 -5.01
C SER A 113 11.19 19.77 -5.66
N LEU A 114 10.58 19.13 -6.66
CA LEU A 114 11.20 18.02 -7.39
C LEU A 114 12.41 18.46 -8.22
N LEU A 115 12.35 19.63 -8.86
CA LEU A 115 13.49 20.21 -9.59
C LEU A 115 14.67 20.51 -8.64
N ASN A 116 14.38 21.09 -7.47
CA ASN A 116 15.40 21.30 -6.44
C ASN A 116 15.98 19.97 -5.93
N SER A 117 15.14 18.94 -5.76
CA SER A 117 15.60 17.59 -5.40
C SER A 117 16.49 16.95 -6.46
N LEU A 118 16.22 17.18 -7.76
CA LEU A 118 17.09 16.75 -8.85
C LEU A 118 18.46 17.43 -8.79
N LEU A 119 18.50 18.74 -8.50
CA LEU A 119 19.75 19.49 -8.32
C LEU A 119 20.54 19.01 -7.10
N ASN A 120 19.85 18.77 -5.98
CA ASN A 120 20.44 18.29 -4.72
C ASN A 120 20.65 16.76 -4.70
N LYS A 121 20.27 16.05 -5.77
CA LYS A 121 20.35 14.59 -5.94
C LYS A 121 19.67 13.78 -4.84
N SER A 122 18.74 14.37 -4.10
CA SER A 122 18.06 13.71 -2.98
C SER A 122 16.61 14.19 -2.86
N VAL A 123 15.71 13.25 -2.65
CA VAL A 123 14.29 13.51 -2.40
C VAL A 123 13.81 12.69 -1.20
N LYS A 124 13.19 13.36 -0.24
CA LYS A 124 12.60 12.71 0.92
C LYS A 124 11.17 12.31 0.60
N VAL A 125 10.88 11.01 0.62
CA VAL A 125 9.54 10.48 0.37
C VAL A 125 9.01 9.85 1.64
N GLN A 126 7.82 10.26 2.05
CA GLN A 126 7.10 9.69 3.19
C GLN A 126 5.76 9.12 2.72
N LEU A 127 5.47 7.89 3.12
CA LEU A 127 4.17 7.26 3.00
C LEU A 127 3.51 7.28 4.38
N LYS A 128 2.30 7.84 4.46
CA LYS A 128 1.57 7.95 5.72
C LYS A 128 0.10 7.58 5.56
N GLY A 129 -0.39 6.63 6.35
CA GLY A 129 -1.78 6.19 6.31
C GLY A 129 -2.02 4.88 7.03
N THR A 130 -3.14 4.22 6.73
CA THR A 130 -3.51 2.94 7.37
C THR A 130 -3.89 1.90 6.33
N LEU A 131 -3.37 0.69 6.52
CA LEU A 131 -3.70 -0.49 5.72
C LEU A 131 -4.57 -1.44 6.53
N ASN A 132 -5.74 -1.78 6.00
CA ASN A 132 -6.71 -2.62 6.65
C ASN A 132 -6.62 -4.05 6.14
N TYR A 133 -6.41 -5.01 7.03
CA TYR A 133 -6.44 -6.44 6.74
C TYR A 133 -7.62 -7.11 7.45
N SER A 134 -8.31 -8.01 6.76
CA SER A 134 -9.37 -8.81 7.36
C SER A 134 -9.35 -10.27 6.90
N PHE A 135 -9.53 -11.19 7.84
CA PHE A 135 -9.60 -12.63 7.60
C PHE A 135 -10.54 -13.30 8.63
N LEU A 136 -11.53 -14.07 8.16
CA LEU A 136 -12.46 -14.85 9.01
C LEU A 136 -13.00 -14.10 10.25
N GLY A 137 -13.43 -12.85 10.08
CA GLY A 137 -13.97 -12.02 11.18
C GLY A 137 -12.91 -11.24 11.98
N PHE A 138 -11.63 -11.61 11.88
CA PHE A 138 -10.53 -10.81 12.41
C PHE A 138 -10.27 -9.61 11.51
N LYS A 139 -9.99 -8.47 12.14
CA LYS A 139 -9.53 -7.24 11.49
C LYS A 139 -8.24 -6.81 12.15
N LYS A 140 -7.27 -6.39 11.35
CA LYS A 140 -6.00 -5.83 11.82
C LYS A 140 -5.66 -4.61 10.99
N GLU A 141 -5.36 -3.53 11.67
CA GLU A 141 -4.90 -2.29 11.06
C GLU A 141 -3.37 -2.23 11.15
N PHE A 142 -2.74 -1.79 10.07
CA PHE A 142 -1.31 -1.52 10.03
C PHE A 142 -1.12 -0.03 9.75
N ILE A 143 -0.54 0.68 10.71
CA ILE A 143 -0.17 2.08 10.55
C ILE A 143 1.09 2.14 9.70
N ILE A 144 1.01 2.88 8.60
CA ILE A 144 2.13 3.20 7.73
C ILE A 144 2.57 4.61 8.07
N ASP A 145 3.78 4.75 8.57
CA ASP A 145 4.50 6.02 8.66
C ASP A 145 5.97 5.73 8.35
N LYS A 146 6.29 5.71 7.05
CA LYS A 146 7.60 5.31 6.55
C LYS A 146 8.17 6.44 5.71
N THR A 147 9.35 6.91 6.11
CA THR A 147 10.12 7.92 5.36
C THR A 147 11.38 7.28 4.80
N GLU A 148 11.69 7.56 3.55
CA GLU A 148 12.92 7.15 2.86
C GLU A 148 13.51 8.31 2.07
N ASP A 149 14.83 8.48 2.16
CA ASP A 149 15.58 9.43 1.35
C ASP A 149 16.06 8.72 0.08
N ILE A 150 15.52 9.10 -1.06
CA ILE A 150 15.86 8.51 -2.36
C ILE A 150 16.96 9.36 -2.99
N ASN A 151 18.13 8.74 -3.19
CA ASN A 151 19.24 9.36 -3.92
C ASN A 151 19.01 9.22 -5.41
N ILE A 152 19.00 10.35 -6.12
CA ILE A 152 18.82 10.40 -7.56
C ILE A 152 20.19 10.24 -8.22
N LYS A 153 20.39 9.13 -8.92
CA LYS A 153 21.53 8.93 -9.82
C LYS A 153 21.13 9.45 -11.20
N LEU A 154 21.87 10.44 -11.69
CA LEU A 154 21.79 10.95 -13.06
C LEU A 154 22.76 10.18 -13.94
#